data_AF-A0A975PKQ5-F1
#
_entry.id   AF-A0A975PKQ5-F1
#
_cell.length_a   1.000
_cell.length_b   1.000
_cell.length_c   1.000
_cell.angle_alpha   90.00
_cell.angle_beta   90.00
_cell.angle_gamma   90.00
#
_symmetry.space_group_name_H-M   'P 1'
#
loop_
_entity.id
_entity.type
_entity.pdbx_description
1 polymer ?
#
loop_
_entity_poly.entity_id
_entity_poly.type
_entity_poly.pdbx_seq_one_letter_code
_entity_poly.pdbx_strand_id
1 'polypeptide(L)'
;MNRELLIKEITLFHGTCEKIEGELRGGGYDGVFWTAYTSAVAQNYIPEAGIISYIPEIEYFLDNAVTPENTNIVIAEMMGYRAEIHSVDSNRPSSWSWFKDKESCYFTKGELKAFIEKDLGYKAKDGVYPIKTSYIEGKLTVLPADYKLKGRLYILTVRNEKELRIYDYANGSEGDLTDPEYNHLKVFKWAKEQGYDGIKINDFCQSKNWGNVGHHSIGLFPIGLKKMNKTFITATNFDWDESLQISDTPEYREFIKKSA
;
A
#
# COMPACT_ATOMS: atom_id res chain seq x y z
N MET A 1 5.67 -2.91 33.73
CA MET A 1 5.27 -1.79 34.62
C MET A 1 4.96 -0.64 33.68
N ASN A 2 3.68 -0.47 33.36
CA ASN A 2 3.24 0.42 32.28
C ASN A 2 3.42 1.88 32.72
N ARG A 3 3.95 2.72 31.83
CA ARG A 3 4.38 4.09 32.15
C ARG A 3 3.51 5.10 31.44
N GLU A 4 3.33 6.26 32.05
CA GLU A 4 2.78 7.42 31.36
C GLU A 4 3.91 8.07 30.56
N LEU A 5 3.65 8.37 29.29
CA LEU A 5 4.53 9.12 28.42
C LEU A 5 3.94 10.50 28.16
N LEU A 6 4.79 11.50 28.33
CA LEU A 6 4.46 12.89 28.16
C LEU A 6 5.20 13.42 26.94
N ILE A 7 4.45 13.86 25.92
CA ILE A 7 5.00 14.26 24.63
C ILE A 7 4.64 15.71 24.30
N LYS A 8 5.67 16.55 24.08
CA LYS A 8 5.53 17.98 23.76
C LYS A 8 6.07 18.37 22.39
N GLU A 9 7.18 17.77 21.96
CA GLU A 9 7.86 18.10 20.70
C GLU A 9 8.11 16.81 19.90
N ILE A 10 7.04 16.25 19.35
CA ILE A 10 7.15 15.11 18.44
C ILE A 10 6.42 15.37 17.14
N THR A 11 6.97 14.78 16.08
CA THR A 11 6.28 14.62 14.80
C THR A 11 5.85 13.16 14.69
N LEU A 12 4.56 12.95 14.47
CA LEU A 12 3.96 11.64 14.21
C LEU A 12 3.51 11.58 12.76
N PHE A 13 3.50 10.39 12.18
CA PHE A 13 3.23 10.18 10.77
C PHE A 13 2.13 9.16 10.56
N HIS A 14 1.28 9.36 9.55
CA HIS A 14 0.27 8.37 9.15
C HIS A 14 0.18 8.30 7.62
N GLY A 15 0.47 7.13 7.05
CA GLY A 15 0.28 6.87 5.63
C GLY A 15 -1.08 6.26 5.36
N THR A 16 -1.76 6.71 4.30
CA THR A 16 -3.02 6.12 3.85
C THR A 16 -3.28 6.41 2.36
N CYS A 17 -4.03 5.55 1.69
CA CYS A 17 -4.61 5.87 0.37
C CYS A 17 -5.97 6.59 0.49
N GLU A 18 -6.56 6.66 1.69
CA GLU A 18 -7.86 7.29 1.89
C GLU A 18 -7.78 8.81 1.78
N LYS A 19 -8.76 9.38 1.06
CA LYS A 19 -8.99 10.82 1.09
C LYS A 19 -9.82 11.15 2.32
N ILE A 20 -9.16 11.44 3.44
CA ILE A 20 -9.87 11.91 4.64
C ILE A 20 -10.24 13.38 4.44
N GLU A 21 -11.54 13.64 4.27
CA GLU A 21 -12.13 14.97 4.24
C GLU A 21 -12.56 15.38 5.66
N GLY A 22 -12.30 16.64 6.04
CA GLY A 22 -12.66 17.17 7.36
C GLY A 22 -11.68 16.79 8.47
N GLU A 23 -12.20 16.50 9.67
CA GLU A 23 -11.40 16.15 10.84
C GLU A 23 -10.82 14.73 10.73
N LEU A 24 -9.58 14.54 11.21
CA LEU A 24 -9.04 13.19 11.35
C LEU A 24 -9.81 12.47 12.46
N ARG A 25 -10.10 11.20 12.26
CA ARG A 25 -10.82 10.35 13.21
C ARG A 25 -10.17 8.98 13.26
N GLY A 26 -10.29 8.30 14.39
CA GLY A 26 -9.81 6.93 14.50
C GLY A 26 -10.58 5.97 13.60
N GLY A 27 -10.02 4.77 13.41
CA GLY A 27 -10.61 3.71 12.62
C GLY A 27 -11.97 3.27 13.17
N GLY A 28 -12.82 2.69 12.32
CA GLY A 28 -14.15 2.23 12.74
C GLY A 28 -14.12 1.05 13.72
N TYR A 29 -13.04 0.26 13.71
CA TYR A 29 -12.89 -0.93 14.54
C TYR A 29 -12.51 -0.63 16.00
N ASP A 30 -11.49 0.21 16.20
CA ASP A 30 -10.91 0.51 17.51
C ASP A 30 -11.16 1.96 17.98
N GLY A 31 -11.57 2.85 17.09
CA GLY A 31 -11.73 4.28 17.37
C GLY A 31 -10.40 5.02 17.57
N VAL A 32 -9.27 4.45 17.12
CA VAL A 32 -7.92 4.96 17.32
C VAL A 32 -7.32 5.42 16.00
N PHE A 33 -6.63 6.56 15.98
CA PHE A 33 -5.87 7.01 14.81
C PHE A 33 -4.41 6.66 14.99
N TRP A 34 -3.98 5.60 14.30
CA TRP A 34 -2.63 5.04 14.41
C TRP A 34 -1.60 5.88 13.67
N THR A 35 -0.45 6.09 14.31
CA THR A 35 0.66 6.86 13.76
C THR A 35 1.98 6.19 14.09
N ALA A 36 3.00 6.46 13.27
CA ALA A 36 4.35 6.02 13.50
C ALA A 36 5.27 7.19 13.87
N TYR A 37 6.41 6.87 14.48
CA TYR A 37 7.46 7.83 14.81
C TYR A 37 8.26 8.32 13.61
N THR A 38 8.24 7.56 12.51
CA THR A 38 9.06 7.81 11.33
C THR A 38 8.21 7.82 10.07
N SER A 39 8.57 8.67 9.11
CA SER A 39 7.83 8.71 7.83
C SER A 39 7.97 7.41 7.06
N ALA A 40 9.10 6.71 7.21
CA ALA A 40 9.35 5.43 6.54
C ALA A 40 8.38 4.33 6.99
N VAL A 41 8.15 4.20 8.30
CA VAL A 41 7.16 3.25 8.83
C VAL A 41 5.76 3.65 8.40
N ALA A 42 5.40 4.93 8.51
CA ALA A 42 4.08 5.39 8.12
C ALA A 42 3.77 5.17 6.63
N GLN A 43 4.75 5.33 5.73
CA GLN A 43 4.55 5.07 4.30
C GLN A 43 4.30 3.60 3.99
N ASN A 44 4.69 2.66 4.86
CA ASN A 44 4.34 1.24 4.71
C ASN A 44 2.85 0.96 4.95
N TYR A 45 2.12 1.88 5.59
CA TYR A 45 0.66 1.77 5.73
C TYR A 45 -0.07 2.14 4.44
N ILE A 46 0.60 2.79 3.48
CA ILE A 46 0.05 2.98 2.14
C ILE A 46 0.08 1.61 1.46
N PRO A 47 -1.06 1.07 1.01
CA PRO A 47 -1.08 -0.25 0.40
C PRO A 47 -0.30 -0.26 -0.91
N GLU A 48 0.30 -1.40 -1.24
CA GLU A 48 0.75 -1.62 -2.59
C GLU A 48 -0.44 -1.61 -3.55
N ALA A 49 -0.18 -1.20 -4.79
CA ALA A 49 -1.23 -1.09 -5.78
C ALA A 49 -1.72 -2.47 -6.24
N GLY A 50 -3.04 -2.66 -6.15
CA GLY A 50 -3.77 -3.64 -6.95
C GLY A 50 -3.72 -5.08 -6.46
N ILE A 51 -4.23 -5.97 -7.31
CA ILE A 51 -4.22 -7.41 -7.18
C ILE A 51 -3.12 -7.95 -8.11
N ILE A 52 -2.35 -8.93 -7.65
CA ILE A 52 -1.39 -9.63 -8.49
C ILE A 52 -2.10 -10.74 -9.25
N SER A 53 -2.07 -10.66 -10.58
CA SER A 53 -2.49 -11.73 -11.50
C SER A 53 -1.25 -12.43 -12.05
N TYR A 54 -1.24 -13.76 -12.04
CA TYR A 54 -0.13 -14.54 -12.57
C TYR A 54 -0.40 -14.97 -14.01
N ILE A 55 0.46 -14.54 -14.94
CA ILE A 55 0.47 -15.03 -16.31
C ILE A 55 1.64 -16.01 -16.45
N PRO A 56 1.45 -17.24 -16.96
CA PRO A 56 2.56 -18.15 -17.24
C PRO A 56 3.63 -17.50 -18.13
N GLU A 57 4.89 -17.78 -17.85
CA GLU A 57 6.00 -17.32 -18.67
C GLU A 57 5.88 -17.85 -20.10
N ILE A 58 6.16 -16.99 -21.07
CA ILE A 58 5.98 -17.26 -22.49
C ILE A 58 7.35 -17.56 -23.11
N GLU A 59 7.82 -18.80 -22.99
CA GLU A 59 9.14 -19.19 -23.53
C GLU A 59 9.06 -19.83 -24.92
N TYR A 60 7.98 -20.55 -25.21
CA TYR A 60 7.84 -21.36 -26.42
C TYR A 60 6.67 -20.88 -27.29
N PHE A 61 6.72 -21.26 -28.57
CA PHE A 61 5.68 -20.98 -29.54
C PHE A 61 5.37 -19.48 -29.66
N LEU A 62 6.41 -18.65 -29.72
CA LEU A 62 6.28 -17.19 -29.78
C LEU A 62 5.47 -16.73 -30.99
N ASP A 63 5.51 -17.49 -32.09
CA ASP A 63 4.74 -17.24 -33.31
C ASP A 63 3.30 -17.78 -33.24
N ASN A 64 2.85 -18.34 -32.11
CA ASN A 64 1.45 -18.74 -31.96
C ASN A 64 0.59 -17.55 -31.55
N ALA A 65 -0.67 -17.57 -32.00
CA ALA A 65 -1.68 -16.60 -31.57
C ALA A 65 -1.87 -16.65 -30.05
N VAL A 66 -2.06 -15.47 -29.45
CA VAL A 66 -2.46 -15.34 -28.04
C VAL A 66 -3.91 -15.77 -27.89
N THR A 67 -4.21 -16.56 -26.86
CA THR A 67 -5.58 -16.85 -26.45
C THR A 67 -6.16 -15.64 -25.69
N PRO A 68 -7.36 -15.13 -26.05
CA PRO A 68 -7.98 -13.98 -25.42
C PRO A 68 -8.59 -14.38 -24.06
N GLU A 69 -7.75 -14.53 -23.04
CA GLU A 69 -8.17 -14.78 -21.65
C GLU A 69 -7.97 -13.52 -20.80
N ASN A 70 -8.90 -13.22 -19.89
CA ASN A 70 -8.84 -12.17 -18.85
C ASN A 70 -7.74 -11.11 -19.03
N THR A 71 -6.58 -11.30 -18.39
CA THR A 71 -5.48 -10.33 -18.38
C THR A 71 -4.84 -10.14 -19.77
N ASN A 72 -4.79 -11.18 -20.61
CA ASN A 72 -4.28 -11.06 -21.99
C ASN A 72 -5.17 -10.14 -22.82
N ILE A 73 -6.50 -10.17 -22.64
CA ILE A 73 -7.40 -9.23 -23.34
C ILE A 73 -7.06 -7.80 -22.93
N VAL A 74 -6.92 -7.54 -21.62
CA VAL A 74 -6.62 -6.18 -21.12
C VAL A 74 -5.27 -5.68 -21.65
N ILE A 75 -4.24 -6.52 -21.67
CA ILE A 75 -2.93 -6.15 -22.23
C ILE A 75 -3.04 -5.91 -23.74
N ALA A 76 -3.75 -6.77 -24.46
CA ALA A 76 -3.97 -6.62 -25.89
C ALA A 76 -4.69 -5.30 -26.21
N GLU A 77 -5.70 -4.91 -25.43
CA GLU A 77 -6.39 -3.62 -25.55
C GLU A 77 -5.46 -2.43 -25.36
N MET A 78 -4.51 -2.49 -24.40
CA MET A 78 -3.49 -1.44 -24.21
C MET A 78 -2.57 -1.29 -25.41
N MET A 79 -2.36 -2.38 -26.15
CA MET A 79 -1.58 -2.42 -27.39
C MET A 79 -2.42 -2.05 -28.64
N GLY A 80 -3.70 -1.73 -28.47
CA GLY A 80 -4.64 -1.36 -29.54
C GLY A 80 -5.32 -2.56 -30.24
N TYR A 81 -5.18 -3.78 -29.70
CA TYR A 81 -5.85 -4.95 -30.23
C TYR A 81 -7.24 -5.14 -29.60
N ARG A 82 -8.15 -5.76 -30.36
CA ARG A 82 -9.46 -6.23 -29.88
C ARG A 82 -9.62 -7.70 -30.24
N ALA A 83 -10.10 -8.51 -29.30
CA ALA A 83 -10.51 -9.89 -29.57
C ALA A 83 -11.99 -9.95 -29.96
N GLU A 84 -12.31 -10.88 -30.87
CA GLU A 84 -13.66 -11.36 -31.10
C GLU A 84 -13.67 -12.88 -30.86
N ILE A 85 -14.46 -13.34 -29.89
CA ILE A 85 -14.55 -14.76 -29.53
C ILE A 85 -15.75 -15.35 -30.29
N HIS A 86 -15.47 -16.33 -31.14
CA HIS A 86 -16.47 -16.98 -31.99
C HIS A 86 -17.11 -18.18 -31.31
N SER A 87 -16.33 -18.89 -30.49
CA SER A 87 -16.82 -20.04 -29.72
C SER A 87 -16.11 -20.17 -28.38
N VAL A 88 -16.84 -20.73 -27.42
CA VAL A 88 -16.37 -21.02 -26.06
C VAL A 88 -16.60 -22.50 -25.77
N ASP A 89 -15.61 -23.17 -25.22
CA ASP A 89 -15.73 -24.52 -24.66
C ASP A 89 -15.33 -24.47 -23.18
N SER A 90 -16.20 -24.96 -22.30
CA SER A 90 -15.91 -25.08 -20.86
C SER A 90 -15.43 -23.74 -20.23
N ASN A 91 -16.08 -22.64 -20.60
CA ASN A 91 -15.75 -21.26 -20.22
C ASN A 91 -14.38 -20.76 -20.70
N ARG A 92 -13.80 -21.40 -21.72
CA ARG A 92 -12.55 -20.96 -22.36
C ARG A 92 -12.79 -20.65 -23.84
N PRO A 93 -12.18 -19.59 -24.39
CA PRO A 93 -12.23 -19.35 -25.83
C PRO A 93 -11.67 -20.56 -26.60
N SER A 94 -12.47 -21.11 -27.51
CA SER A 94 -12.06 -22.23 -28.38
C SER A 94 -11.85 -21.81 -29.84
N SER A 95 -12.39 -20.66 -30.24
CA SER A 95 -12.11 -20.00 -31.51
C SER A 95 -12.25 -18.48 -31.37
N TRP A 96 -11.34 -17.73 -31.99
CA TRP A 96 -11.31 -16.26 -31.90
C TRP A 96 -10.59 -15.63 -33.10
N SER A 97 -10.73 -14.32 -33.23
CA SER A 97 -9.95 -13.48 -34.13
C SER A 97 -9.46 -12.24 -33.40
N TRP A 98 -8.27 -11.77 -33.76
CA TRP A 98 -7.72 -10.51 -33.27
C TRP A 98 -7.86 -9.44 -34.35
N PHE A 99 -8.08 -8.20 -33.92
CA PHE A 99 -8.19 -7.04 -34.79
C PHE A 99 -7.33 -5.90 -34.28
N LYS A 100 -6.77 -5.12 -35.21
CA LYS A 100 -6.13 -3.83 -34.94
C LYS A 100 -6.64 -2.82 -35.97
N ASP A 101 -7.09 -1.65 -35.52
CA ASP A 101 -7.68 -0.60 -36.38
C ASP A 101 -8.76 -1.11 -37.36
N LYS A 102 -9.58 -2.07 -36.91
CA LYS A 102 -10.66 -2.79 -37.65
C LYS A 102 -10.21 -3.84 -38.65
N GLU A 103 -8.91 -4.05 -38.86
CA GLU A 103 -8.39 -5.10 -39.72
C GLU A 103 -8.08 -6.37 -38.92
N SER A 104 -8.41 -7.53 -39.49
CA SER A 104 -8.04 -8.82 -38.89
C SER A 104 -6.53 -8.95 -38.88
N CYS A 105 -5.96 -9.32 -37.74
CA CYS A 105 -4.53 -9.47 -37.56
C CYS A 105 -4.20 -10.75 -36.78
N TYR A 106 -2.91 -11.06 -36.74
CA TYR A 106 -2.39 -12.21 -36.02
C TYR A 106 -1.54 -11.71 -34.84
N PHE A 107 -2.17 -11.59 -33.67
CA PHE A 107 -1.50 -11.14 -32.44
C PHE A 107 -0.79 -12.31 -31.75
N THR A 108 0.53 -12.23 -31.69
CA THR A 108 1.43 -13.32 -31.31
C THR A 108 1.82 -13.29 -29.84
N LYS A 109 2.16 -14.46 -29.31
CA LYS A 109 2.75 -14.62 -27.97
C LYS A 109 4.06 -13.83 -27.82
N GLY A 110 4.86 -13.73 -28.89
CA GLY A 110 6.07 -12.92 -28.94
C GLY A 110 5.79 -11.42 -28.75
N GLU A 111 4.76 -10.87 -29.40
CA GLU A 111 4.33 -9.48 -29.19
C GLU A 111 3.85 -9.24 -27.76
N LEU A 112 3.03 -10.15 -27.22
CA LEU A 112 2.54 -10.06 -25.83
C LEU A 112 3.72 -10.07 -24.83
N LYS A 113 4.65 -11.01 -24.98
CA LYS A 113 5.85 -11.11 -24.13
C LYS A 113 6.68 -9.82 -24.21
N ALA A 114 6.93 -9.33 -25.42
CA ALA A 114 7.72 -8.12 -25.63
C ALA A 114 7.09 -6.92 -24.91
N PHE A 115 5.77 -6.76 -24.99
CA PHE A 115 5.08 -5.67 -24.30
C PHE A 115 5.10 -5.83 -22.78
N ILE A 116 4.88 -7.04 -22.25
CA ILE A 116 4.99 -7.32 -20.81
C ILE A 116 6.38 -6.96 -20.27
N GLU A 117 7.44 -7.32 -20.99
CA GLU A 117 8.81 -7.16 -20.51
C GLU A 117 9.37 -5.75 -20.75
N LYS A 118 9.10 -5.16 -21.91
CA LYS A 118 9.73 -3.89 -22.33
C LYS A 118 8.89 -2.67 -21.99
N ASP A 119 7.58 -2.73 -22.24
CA ASP A 119 6.68 -1.59 -22.08
C ASP A 119 6.07 -1.55 -20.67
N LEU A 120 5.69 -2.72 -20.12
CA LEU A 120 5.19 -2.84 -18.76
C LEU A 120 6.29 -3.08 -17.72
N GLY A 121 7.49 -3.50 -18.14
CA GLY A 121 8.66 -3.66 -17.26
C GLY A 121 8.64 -4.89 -16.35
N TYR A 122 7.75 -5.86 -16.60
CA TYR A 122 7.69 -7.08 -15.78
C TYR A 122 8.80 -8.06 -16.14
N LYS A 123 9.23 -8.83 -15.14
CA LYS A 123 10.13 -9.97 -15.33
C LYS A 123 9.44 -11.22 -14.83
N ALA A 124 9.63 -12.32 -15.54
CA ALA A 124 9.17 -13.60 -15.05
C ALA A 124 9.98 -13.99 -13.80
N LYS A 125 9.29 -14.59 -12.83
CA LYS A 125 9.89 -15.19 -11.64
C LYS A 125 9.17 -16.51 -11.41
N ASP A 126 9.93 -17.58 -11.22
CA ASP A 126 9.40 -18.92 -10.99
C ASP A 126 8.38 -19.37 -12.07
N GLY A 127 8.66 -19.04 -13.34
CA GLY A 127 7.84 -19.43 -14.50
C GLY A 127 6.54 -18.62 -14.68
N VAL A 128 6.39 -17.49 -13.99
CA VAL A 128 5.20 -16.61 -14.12
C VAL A 128 5.56 -15.12 -14.11
N TYR A 129 4.78 -14.29 -14.80
CA TYR A 129 4.77 -12.85 -14.65
C TYR A 129 3.74 -12.43 -13.57
N PRO A 130 4.16 -11.80 -12.46
CA PRO A 130 3.25 -11.29 -11.43
C PRO A 130 2.70 -9.91 -11.82
N ILE A 131 1.72 -9.87 -12.72
CA ILE A 131 1.14 -8.64 -13.28
C ILE A 131 0.26 -7.94 -12.24
N LYS A 132 0.57 -6.67 -11.93
CA LYS A 132 -0.28 -5.83 -11.09
C LYS A 132 -1.51 -5.39 -11.89
N THR A 133 -2.68 -5.60 -11.29
CA THR A 133 -3.97 -5.26 -11.88
C THR A 133 -4.82 -4.48 -10.88
N SER A 134 -5.69 -3.60 -11.35
CA SER A 134 -6.63 -2.87 -10.48
C SER A 134 -7.94 -2.64 -11.19
N TYR A 135 -9.03 -2.41 -10.45
CA TYR A 135 -10.29 -1.96 -11.01
C TYR A 135 -10.36 -0.44 -10.89
N ILE A 136 -10.18 0.25 -12.02
CA ILE A 136 -10.27 1.70 -12.12
C ILE A 136 -11.56 2.00 -12.88
N GLU A 137 -12.47 2.74 -12.25
CA GLU A 137 -13.78 3.09 -12.83
C GLU A 137 -14.57 1.86 -13.32
N GLY A 138 -14.46 0.74 -12.58
CA GLY A 138 -15.14 -0.52 -12.91
C GLY A 138 -14.45 -1.35 -14.00
N LYS A 139 -13.34 -0.89 -14.57
CA LYS A 139 -12.57 -1.61 -15.59
C LYS A 139 -11.29 -2.22 -15.01
N LEU A 140 -11.07 -3.51 -15.27
CA LEU A 140 -9.78 -4.16 -15.01
C LEU A 140 -8.68 -3.48 -15.83
N THR A 141 -7.66 -2.97 -15.15
CA THR A 141 -6.55 -2.24 -15.73
C THR A 141 -5.25 -2.90 -15.31
N VAL A 142 -4.34 -3.12 -16.26
CA VAL A 142 -2.98 -3.59 -16.00
C VAL A 142 -2.09 -2.37 -15.73
N LEU A 143 -1.31 -2.45 -14.67
CA LEU A 143 -0.43 -1.37 -14.22
C LEU A 143 1.03 -1.71 -14.58
N PRO A 144 1.90 -0.72 -14.82
CA PRO A 144 3.34 -0.97 -14.96
C PRO A 144 3.96 -1.68 -13.75
N ALA A 145 5.06 -2.40 -13.97
CA ALA A 145 5.73 -3.18 -12.92
C ALA A 145 6.26 -2.30 -11.77
N ASP A 146 6.73 -1.09 -12.09
CA ASP A 146 7.20 -0.09 -11.13
C ASP A 146 6.06 0.76 -10.53
N TYR A 147 4.81 0.55 -10.96
CA TYR A 147 3.69 1.32 -10.46
C TYR A 147 3.52 1.15 -8.95
N LYS A 148 3.36 2.30 -8.28
CA LYS A 148 3.06 2.43 -6.85
C LYS A 148 1.81 3.29 -6.69
N LEU A 149 0.92 2.86 -5.80
CA LEU A 149 -0.28 3.63 -5.48
C LEU A 149 0.12 4.93 -4.77
N LYS A 150 -0.35 6.07 -5.29
CA LYS A 150 -0.15 7.36 -4.63
C LYS A 150 -1.13 7.49 -3.46
N GLY A 151 -0.58 7.59 -2.26
CA GLY A 151 -1.29 7.89 -1.04
C GLY A 151 -0.98 9.28 -0.51
N ARG A 152 -1.27 9.47 0.76
CA ARG A 152 -0.97 10.65 1.56
C ARG A 152 -0.15 10.25 2.77
N LEU A 153 0.89 11.02 3.05
CA LEU A 153 1.58 10.99 4.33
C LEU A 153 1.09 12.19 5.14
N TYR A 154 0.30 11.93 6.16
CA TYR A 154 -0.07 12.93 7.15
C TYR A 154 1.09 13.13 8.12
N ILE A 155 1.41 14.40 8.38
CA ILE A 155 2.45 14.84 9.30
C ILE A 155 1.74 15.57 10.43
N LEU A 156 1.84 15.04 11.65
CA LEU A 156 1.14 15.53 12.83
C LEU A 156 2.15 16.04 13.84
N THR A 157 2.03 17.31 14.21
CA THR A 157 2.85 17.92 15.27
C THR A 157 1.98 18.37 16.42
N VAL A 158 2.48 18.25 17.64
CA VAL A 158 1.77 18.72 18.83
C VAL A 158 1.64 20.25 18.75
N ARG A 159 0.45 20.79 19.03
CA ARG A 159 0.26 22.24 19.08
C ARG A 159 1.09 22.81 20.24
N ASN A 160 1.96 23.78 19.94
CA ASN A 160 3.07 24.37 20.72
C ASN A 160 2.90 24.66 22.24
N GLU A 161 1.75 24.37 22.85
CA GLU A 161 1.48 24.58 24.28
C GLU A 161 0.78 23.38 24.94
N LYS A 162 0.43 22.35 24.18
CA LYS A 162 -0.29 21.18 24.69
C LYS A 162 0.65 20.00 24.84
N GLU A 163 0.36 19.18 25.83
CA GLU A 163 1.06 17.93 26.09
C GLU A 163 0.12 16.77 25.76
N LEU A 164 0.67 15.75 25.11
CA LEU A 164 -0.01 14.47 24.95
C LEU A 164 0.35 13.56 26.11
N ARG A 165 -0.67 13.12 26.83
CA ARG A 165 -0.60 12.10 27.87
C ARG A 165 -0.86 10.75 27.22
N ILE A 166 0.19 10.01 26.92
CA ILE A 166 0.12 8.72 26.24
C ILE A 166 0.28 7.60 27.25
N TYR A 167 -0.60 6.61 27.18
CA TYR A 167 -0.43 5.38 27.95
C TYR A 167 0.57 4.46 27.26
N ASP A 168 1.71 4.17 27.88
CA ASP A 168 2.70 3.23 27.34
C ASP A 168 2.32 1.80 27.69
N TYR A 169 1.68 1.14 26.74
CA TYR A 169 1.33 -0.28 26.84
C TYR A 169 2.40 -1.19 26.24
N ALA A 170 3.25 -0.65 25.36
CA ALA A 170 4.34 -1.39 24.71
C ALA A 170 5.29 -1.96 25.76
N ASN A 171 5.31 -3.28 25.90
CA ASN A 171 6.25 -3.97 26.78
C ASN A 171 7.46 -4.43 25.95
N GLY A 172 8.52 -3.63 25.96
CA GLY A 172 9.78 -3.98 25.27
C GLY A 172 9.88 -3.42 23.84
N SER A 173 10.81 -3.99 23.06
CA SER A 173 11.12 -3.55 21.69
C SER A 173 10.53 -4.44 20.60
N GLU A 174 10.06 -5.63 20.94
CA GLU A 174 9.57 -6.63 19.99
C GLU A 174 8.16 -7.07 20.42
N GLY A 175 7.18 -6.91 19.53
CA GLY A 175 5.81 -7.34 19.79
C GLY A 175 5.68 -8.86 19.71
N ASP A 176 4.53 -9.38 20.15
CA ASP A 176 4.16 -10.78 19.94
C ASP A 176 3.32 -10.91 18.67
N LEU A 177 3.83 -11.62 17.66
CA LEU A 177 3.08 -11.89 16.42
C LEU A 177 1.86 -12.78 16.65
N THR A 178 1.82 -13.53 17.76
CA THR A 178 0.71 -14.42 18.14
C THR A 178 -0.34 -13.73 19.00
N ASP A 179 0.02 -12.60 19.63
CA ASP A 179 -0.88 -11.76 20.42
C ASP A 179 -0.67 -10.26 20.09
N PRO A 180 -1.09 -9.79 18.89
CA PRO A 180 -0.82 -8.43 18.47
C PRO A 180 -1.55 -7.40 19.34
N GLU A 181 -0.79 -6.45 19.90
CA GLU A 181 -1.32 -5.47 20.86
C GLU A 181 -2.42 -4.57 20.27
N TYR A 182 -2.47 -4.37 18.95
CA TYR A 182 -3.56 -3.63 18.29
C TYR A 182 -4.94 -4.28 18.46
N ASN A 183 -5.00 -5.55 18.87
CA ASN A 183 -6.25 -6.26 19.17
C ASN A 183 -6.72 -6.09 20.62
N HIS A 184 -5.94 -5.42 21.49
CA HIS A 184 -6.21 -5.36 22.93
C HIS A 184 -7.21 -4.25 23.28
N LEU A 185 -8.38 -4.26 22.64
CA LEU A 185 -9.38 -3.18 22.68
C LEU A 185 -9.84 -2.78 24.09
N LYS A 186 -9.83 -3.74 25.04
CA LYS A 186 -10.16 -3.47 26.45
C LYS A 186 -9.18 -2.49 27.09
N VAL A 187 -7.90 -2.57 26.73
CA VAL A 187 -6.84 -1.66 27.20
C VAL A 187 -7.07 -0.27 26.61
N PHE A 188 -7.47 -0.18 25.35
CA PHE A 188 -7.71 1.12 24.69
C PHE A 188 -8.89 1.84 25.33
N LYS A 189 -9.97 1.10 25.58
CA LYS A 189 -11.13 1.60 26.29
C LYS A 189 -10.74 2.10 27.69
N TRP A 190 -10.00 1.30 28.45
CA TRP A 190 -9.52 1.68 29.77
C TRP A 190 -8.65 2.94 29.72
N ALA A 191 -7.66 3.02 28.83
CA ALA A 191 -6.79 4.18 28.72
C ALA A 191 -7.58 5.45 28.37
N LYS A 192 -8.54 5.33 27.46
CA LYS A 192 -9.44 6.44 27.11
C LYS A 192 -10.29 6.89 28.31
N GLU A 193 -10.84 5.96 29.09
CA GLU A 193 -11.62 6.24 30.31
C GLU A 193 -10.76 6.88 31.41
N GLN A 194 -9.47 6.57 31.48
CA GLN A 194 -8.50 7.22 32.37
C GLN A 194 -8.05 8.62 31.90
N GLY A 195 -8.57 9.09 30.77
CA GLY A 195 -8.27 10.43 30.24
C GLY A 195 -6.91 10.57 29.57
N TYR A 196 -6.29 9.46 29.13
CA TYR A 196 -5.13 9.54 28.26
C TYR A 196 -5.54 10.09 26.88
N ASP A 197 -4.62 10.80 26.22
CA ASP A 197 -4.79 11.33 24.87
C ASP A 197 -4.59 10.27 23.78
N GLY A 198 -3.89 9.19 24.13
CA GLY A 198 -3.58 8.09 23.23
C GLY A 198 -2.90 6.95 23.95
N ILE A 199 -2.47 5.97 23.17
CA ILE A 199 -1.79 4.77 23.63
C ILE A 199 -0.58 4.47 22.74
N LYS A 200 0.50 3.99 23.33
CA LYS A 200 1.66 3.44 22.62
C LYS A 200 1.61 1.92 22.69
N ILE A 201 1.80 1.26 21.55
CA ILE A 201 1.84 -0.20 21.42
C ILE A 201 3.07 -0.65 20.62
N ASN A 202 3.42 -1.93 20.76
CA ASN A 202 4.22 -2.63 19.77
C ASN A 202 3.33 -3.02 18.58
N ASP A 203 3.82 -2.77 17.38
CA ASP A 203 3.10 -3.01 16.14
C ASP A 203 4.06 -3.53 15.06
N PHE A 204 3.52 -4.00 13.94
CA PHE A 204 4.29 -4.57 12.84
C PHE A 204 3.89 -3.97 11.51
N CYS A 205 4.90 -3.75 10.68
CA CYS A 205 4.73 -3.41 9.28
C CYS A 205 5.28 -4.52 8.39
N GLN A 206 4.79 -4.61 7.16
CA GLN A 206 5.21 -5.61 6.17
C GLN A 206 6.33 -5.05 5.30
N SER A 207 7.40 -5.81 5.16
CA SER A 207 8.49 -5.58 4.20
C SER A 207 8.65 -6.79 3.30
N LYS A 208 8.92 -6.60 2.00
CA LYS A 208 9.21 -7.75 1.11
C LYS A 208 10.57 -8.35 1.42
N ASN A 209 11.51 -7.52 1.87
CA ASN A 209 12.87 -7.93 2.19
C ASN A 209 13.00 -8.53 3.60
N TRP A 210 12.21 -8.05 4.56
CA TRP A 210 12.36 -8.40 5.98
C TRP A 210 11.17 -9.15 6.58
N GLY A 211 10.04 -9.27 5.87
CA GLY A 211 8.81 -9.83 6.42
C GLY A 211 8.18 -8.89 7.46
N ASN A 212 7.88 -9.39 8.65
CA ASN A 212 7.34 -8.59 9.74
C ASN A 212 8.45 -7.74 10.38
N VAL A 213 8.34 -6.43 10.29
CA VAL A 213 9.25 -5.48 10.94
C VAL A 213 8.53 -4.82 12.10
N GLY A 214 9.01 -5.07 13.32
CA GLY A 214 8.46 -4.47 14.53
C GLY A 214 8.76 -2.98 14.62
N HIS A 215 7.79 -2.20 15.09
CA HIS A 215 7.95 -0.78 15.41
C HIS A 215 7.03 -0.37 16.56
N HIS A 216 7.26 0.82 17.14
CA HIS A 216 6.29 1.42 18.06
C HIS A 216 5.27 2.24 17.30
N SER A 217 4.00 2.08 17.66
CA SER A 217 2.87 2.83 17.12
C SER A 217 2.26 3.69 18.21
N ILE A 218 1.87 4.92 17.86
CA ILE A 218 1.12 5.82 18.73
C ILE A 218 -0.30 5.94 18.18
N GLY A 219 -1.25 5.39 18.91
CA GLY A 219 -2.67 5.52 18.65
C GLY A 219 -3.24 6.74 19.36
N LEU A 220 -3.74 7.71 18.59
CA LEU A 220 -4.36 8.91 19.16
C LEU A 220 -5.87 8.73 19.30
N PHE A 221 -6.40 9.01 20.49
CA PHE A 221 -7.83 9.11 20.72
C PHE A 221 -8.37 10.45 20.19
N PRO A 222 -9.71 10.63 20.04
CA PRO A 222 -10.28 11.88 19.54
C PRO A 222 -9.83 13.14 20.30
N ILE A 223 -9.56 13.04 21.61
CA ILE A 223 -9.08 14.17 22.41
C ILE A 223 -7.61 14.51 22.09
N GLY A 224 -6.76 13.50 21.86
CA GLY A 224 -5.36 13.68 21.46
C GLY A 224 -5.25 14.27 20.07
N LEU A 225 -6.05 13.80 19.11
CA LEU A 225 -6.09 14.36 17.75
C LEU A 225 -6.41 15.87 17.73
N LYS A 226 -7.30 16.34 18.62
CA LYS A 226 -7.62 17.78 18.74
C LYS A 226 -6.43 18.62 19.22
N LYS A 227 -5.40 18.01 19.79
CA LYS A 227 -4.15 18.66 20.22
C LYS A 227 -3.10 18.72 19.11
N MET A 228 -3.37 18.14 17.94
CA MET A 228 -2.42 18.09 16.82
C MET A 228 -2.66 19.18 15.78
N ASN A 229 -1.58 19.72 15.25
CA ASN A 229 -1.54 20.31 13.91
C ASN A 229 -1.42 19.19 12.89
N LYS A 230 -1.97 19.39 11.70
CA LYS A 230 -1.91 18.41 10.62
C LYS A 230 -1.58 19.09 9.30
N THR A 231 -0.67 18.49 8.56
CA THR A 231 -0.47 18.73 7.14
C THR A 231 -0.34 17.38 6.43
N PHE A 232 -0.38 17.36 5.12
CA PHE A 232 -0.10 16.14 4.37
C PHE A 232 0.67 16.45 3.09
N ILE A 233 1.44 15.46 2.65
CA ILE A 233 2.09 15.43 1.34
C ILE A 233 1.63 14.19 0.58
N THR A 234 1.73 14.22 -0.74
CA THR A 234 1.62 12.99 -1.54
C THR A 234 2.83 12.11 -1.24
N ALA A 235 2.57 10.82 -1.05
CA ALA A 235 3.61 9.84 -0.77
C ALA A 235 3.25 8.49 -1.38
N THR A 236 4.24 7.62 -1.55
CA THR A 236 4.02 6.25 -2.02
C THR A 236 4.52 5.23 -1.01
N ASN A 237 4.03 3.99 -1.10
CA ASN A 237 4.62 2.90 -0.34
C ASN A 237 6.08 2.70 -0.75
N PHE A 238 6.95 2.59 0.24
CA PHE A 238 8.37 2.32 0.10
C PHE A 238 8.72 1.08 0.92
N ASP A 239 9.50 0.17 0.35
CA ASP A 239 10.01 -0.99 1.09
C ASP A 239 11.43 -0.69 1.55
N TRP A 240 11.77 -1.11 2.77
CA TRP A 240 13.13 -0.96 3.29
C TRP A 240 14.07 -1.84 2.48
N ASP A 241 15.20 -1.26 2.06
CA ASP A 241 16.25 -2.00 1.37
C ASP A 241 16.98 -2.95 2.35
N GLU A 242 18.19 -3.40 1.99
CA GLU A 242 19.03 -4.22 2.87
C GLU A 242 19.43 -3.50 4.18
N SER A 243 19.04 -2.24 4.39
CA SER A 243 19.24 -1.48 5.62
C SER A 243 17.91 -0.99 6.23
N LEU A 244 17.63 -1.43 7.46
CA LEU A 244 16.53 -0.91 8.28
C LEU A 244 16.78 0.51 8.83
N GLN A 245 17.79 1.22 8.33
CA GLN A 245 18.23 2.51 8.88
C GLN A 245 17.45 3.73 8.35
N ILE A 246 16.45 3.51 7.50
CA ILE A 246 15.69 4.61 6.89
C ILE A 246 14.62 5.10 7.87
N SER A 247 14.89 6.21 8.55
CA SER A 247 13.89 6.94 9.34
C SER A 247 13.03 7.86 8.47
N ASP A 248 13.64 8.51 7.48
CA ASP A 248 12.98 9.52 6.65
C ASP A 248 12.87 9.10 5.19
N THR A 249 11.78 9.50 4.55
CA THR A 249 11.54 9.21 3.13
C THR A 249 11.98 10.36 2.23
N PRO A 250 12.24 10.11 0.93
CA PRO A 250 12.50 11.17 -0.04
C PRO A 250 11.42 12.28 -0.02
N GLU A 251 10.14 11.89 0.05
CA GLU A 251 9.03 12.84 0.05
C GLU A 251 9.05 13.74 1.30
N TYR A 252 9.30 13.17 2.48
CA TYR A 252 9.38 13.96 3.72
C TYR A 252 10.61 14.88 3.76
N ARG A 253 11.77 14.41 3.27
CA ARG A 253 12.98 15.25 3.16
C ARG A 253 12.76 16.45 2.25
N GLU A 254 12.03 16.28 1.15
CA GLU A 254 11.68 17.38 0.26
C GLU A 254 10.73 18.39 0.93
N PHE A 255 9.74 17.89 1.68
CA PHE A 255 8.83 18.74 2.46
C PHE A 255 9.57 19.63 3.47
N ILE A 256 10.52 19.06 4.22
CA ILE A 256 11.31 19.82 5.19
C ILE A 256 12.14 20.90 4.50
N LYS A 257 12.79 20.59 3.36
CA LYS A 257 13.56 21.58 2.58
C LYS A 257 12.72 22.75 2.08
N LYS A 258 11.44 22.53 1.76
CA LYS A 258 10.52 23.59 1.30
C LYS A 258 9.91 24.40 2.44
N SER A 259 10.00 23.89 3.68
CA SER A 259 9.41 24.49 4.88
C SER A 259 10.43 25.25 5.74
N ALA A 260 11.72 25.15 5.38
CA ALA A 260 12.84 25.89 5.98
C ALA A 260 13.12 27.18 5.18
#